data_AF-A0A1L8P7H1-F1
#
_entry.id   AF-A0A1L8P7H1-F1
#
_cell.length_a   1.000
_cell.length_b   1.000
_cell.length_c   1.000
_cell.angle_alpha   90.00
_cell.angle_beta   90.00
_cell.angle_gamma   90.00
#
_symmetry.space_group_name_H-M   'P 1'
#
loop_
_entity.id
_entity.type
_entity.pdbx_description
1 polymer ?
#
loop_
_entity_poly.entity_id
_entity_poly.type
_entity_poly.pdbx_seq_one_letter_code
_entity_poly.pdbx_strand_id
1 'polypeptide(L)'
;MEIFTVFVIVVSLIMLTVEVTGIKKAIQEDYDSKFITLYRGWNVAALLNERDVRDGRVKKLLLIHNSVNLLLLFVVDYLYFSEIWFSDYSFTFTFSVLLISYLTRLLIDWRIKEVIKEQMG
;
A
#
# COMPACT_ATOMS: atom_id res chain seq x y z
N MET A 1 12.72 -4.96 25.47
CA MET A 1 11.36 -4.50 25.14
C MET A 1 11.40 -3.11 24.50
N GLU A 2 11.98 -2.11 25.17
CA GLU A 2 11.98 -0.71 24.69
C GLU A 2 12.55 -0.48 23.29
N ILE A 3 13.69 -1.10 22.93
CA ILE A 3 14.29 -0.95 21.58
C ILE A 3 13.35 -1.46 20.49
N PHE A 4 12.64 -2.57 20.75
CA PHE A 4 11.72 -3.16 19.78
C PHE A 4 10.47 -2.29 19.61
N THR A 5 9.95 -1.72 20.70
CA THR A 5 8.83 -0.76 20.66
C THR A 5 9.22 0.51 19.90
N VAL A 6 10.40 1.08 20.17
CA VAL A 6 10.91 2.26 19.43
C VAL A 6 11.07 1.94 17.94
N PHE A 7 11.59 0.76 17.61
CA PHE A 7 11.70 0.30 16.23
C PHE A 7 10.33 0.22 15.53
N VAL A 8 9.33 -0.40 16.18
CA VAL A 8 7.97 -0.49 15.65
C VAL A 8 7.37 0.89 15.40
N ILE A 9 7.49 1.82 16.36
CA ILE A 9 7.00 3.20 16.22
C ILE A 9 7.63 3.88 15.00
N VAL A 10 8.97 3.79 14.86
CA VAL A 10 9.68 4.43 13.74
C VAL A 10 9.26 3.84 12.40
N VAL A 11 9.13 2.51 12.30
CA VAL A 11 8.69 1.84 11.07
C VAL A 11 7.25 2.23 10.72
N SER A 12 6.33 2.24 11.70
CA SER A 12 4.94 2.64 11.46
C SER A 12 4.83 4.09 10.99
N LEU A 13 5.60 5.01 11.58
CA LEU A 13 5.65 6.41 11.13
C LEU A 13 6.16 6.55 9.69
N ILE A 14 7.20 5.80 9.32
CA ILE A 14 7.71 5.79 7.95
C ILE A 14 6.64 5.26 6.99
N MET A 15 6.01 4.12 7.31
CA MET A 15 4.97 3.53 6.47
C MET A 15 3.77 4.46 6.30
N LEU A 16 3.29 5.08 7.39
CA LEU A 16 2.22 6.08 7.34
C LEU A 16 2.59 7.26 6.42
N THR A 17 3.84 7.74 6.52
CA THR A 17 4.32 8.84 5.68
C THR A 17 4.32 8.45 4.20
N VAL A 18 4.76 7.23 3.87
CA VAL A 18 4.76 6.73 2.50
C VAL A 18 3.33 6.63 1.95
N GLU A 19 2.40 6.06 2.71
CA GLU A 19 1.01 5.87 2.27
C GLU A 19 0.28 7.22 2.08
N VAL A 20 0.41 8.14 3.04
CA VAL A 20 -0.16 9.50 2.94
C VAL A 20 0.42 10.26 1.75
N THR A 21 1.74 10.16 1.53
CA THR A 21 2.39 10.79 0.39
C THR A 21 1.94 10.16 -0.93
N GLY A 22 1.77 8.83 -0.97
CA GLY A 22 1.22 8.11 -2.10
C GLY A 22 -0.19 8.57 -2.46
N ILE A 23 -1.06 8.78 -1.47
CA ILE A 23 -2.41 9.35 -1.66
C ILE A 23 -2.33 10.75 -2.27
N LYS A 24 -1.49 11.63 -1.70
CA LYS A 24 -1.31 12.99 -2.22
C LYS A 24 -0.85 12.98 -3.67
N LYS A 25 0.11 12.12 -4.02
CA LYS A 25 0.61 11.94 -5.38
C LYS A 25 -0.46 11.40 -6.33
N ALA A 26 -1.29 10.46 -5.87
CA ALA A 26 -2.40 9.94 -6.67
C ALA A 26 -3.48 11.01 -6.91
N ILE A 27 -3.72 11.90 -5.95
CA ILE A 27 -4.62 13.04 -6.13
C ILE A 27 -4.10 14.02 -7.18
N GLN A 28 -2.78 14.25 -7.17
CA GLN A 28 -2.04 15.10 -8.12
C GLN A 28 -1.84 14.45 -9.51
N GLU A 29 -2.30 13.21 -9.69
CA GLU A 29 -2.14 12.43 -10.94
C GLU A 29 -0.67 12.15 -11.33
N ASP A 30 0.24 12.24 -10.35
CA ASP A 30 1.68 11.95 -10.47
C ASP A 30 1.91 10.46 -10.14
N TYR A 31 1.44 9.56 -11.03
CA TYR A 31 1.45 8.11 -10.78
C TYR A 31 2.80 7.44 -10.99
N ASP A 32 3.74 8.10 -11.68
CA ASP A 32 5.11 7.65 -11.90
C ASP A 32 6.01 7.90 -10.69
N SER A 33 5.58 8.77 -9.76
CA SER A 33 6.21 9.01 -8.46
C SER A 33 6.68 7.72 -7.78
N LYS A 34 7.90 7.75 -7.24
CA LYS A 34 8.47 6.66 -6.44
C LYS A 34 7.58 6.24 -5.27
N PHE A 35 6.81 7.16 -4.69
CA PHE A 35 5.88 6.84 -3.59
C PHE A 35 4.70 5.96 -4.02
N ILE A 36 4.33 6.00 -5.30
CA ILE A 36 3.28 5.15 -5.86
C ILE A 36 3.87 3.86 -6.42
N THR A 37 5.05 3.94 -7.04
CA THR A 37 5.67 2.80 -7.72
C THR A 37 6.47 1.87 -6.80
N LEU A 38 6.86 2.32 -5.60
CA LEU A 38 7.66 1.55 -4.63
C LEU A 38 7.05 0.18 -4.30
N TYR A 39 5.73 0.13 -4.12
CA TYR A 39 5.00 -1.09 -3.79
C TYR A 39 4.28 -1.69 -5.00
N ARG A 40 4.70 -1.38 -6.22
CA ARG A 40 4.09 -1.93 -7.45
C ARG A 40 5.00 -2.98 -8.08
N GLY A 41 4.44 -3.95 -8.78
CA GLY A 41 5.23 -4.88 -9.57
C GLY A 41 6.05 -4.11 -10.61
N TRP A 42 7.27 -4.57 -10.92
CA TRP A 42 8.18 -3.88 -11.86
C TRP A 42 7.50 -3.53 -13.19
N ASN A 43 6.64 -4.41 -13.70
CA ASN A 43 5.89 -4.17 -14.93
C ASN A 43 4.86 -3.02 -14.81
N VAL A 44 4.21 -2.83 -13.65
CA VAL A 44 3.26 -1.73 -13.45
C VAL A 44 3.99 -0.42 -13.26
N ALA A 45 5.08 -0.43 -12.49
CA ALA A 45 5.91 0.75 -12.30
C ALA A 45 6.47 1.28 -13.63
N ALA A 46 6.97 0.38 -14.48
CA ALA A 46 7.41 0.74 -15.82
C ALA A 46 6.27 1.30 -16.68
N LEU A 47 5.11 0.63 -16.68
CA LEU A 47 3.94 1.09 -17.46
C LEU A 47 3.43 2.47 -17.02
N LEU A 48 3.41 2.76 -15.72
CA LEU A 48 3.00 4.08 -15.21
C LEU A 48 3.99 5.18 -15.58
N ASN A 49 5.29 4.87 -15.58
CA ASN A 49 6.36 5.83 -15.89
C ASN A 49 6.48 6.11 -17.40
N GLU A 50 6.40 5.07 -18.24
CA GLU A 50 6.58 5.19 -19.68
C GLU A 50 5.38 5.81 -20.42
N ARG A 51 4.18 5.75 -19.83
CA ARG A 51 2.93 6.05 -20.55
C ARG A 51 2.21 7.33 -20.09
N ASP A 52 2.75 8.09 -19.11
CA ASP A 52 2.12 9.30 -18.52
C ASP A 52 0.59 9.11 -18.33
N VAL A 53 0.23 7.99 -17.69
CA VAL A 53 -1.17 7.59 -17.56
C VAL A 53 -1.88 8.58 -16.65
N ARG A 54 -2.88 9.31 -17.13
CA ARG A 54 -3.70 10.23 -16.32
C ARG A 54 -5.17 9.84 -16.30
N ASP A 55 -5.43 8.56 -16.01
CA ASP A 55 -6.79 8.03 -15.89
C ASP A 55 -7.33 8.18 -14.45
N GLY A 56 -8.54 8.73 -14.31
CA GLY A 56 -9.25 8.81 -13.03
C GLY A 56 -9.61 7.44 -12.42
N ARG A 57 -9.68 6.37 -13.23
CA ARG A 57 -9.82 4.98 -12.75
C ARG A 57 -8.55 4.53 -12.01
N VAL A 58 -7.37 4.85 -12.53
CA VAL A 58 -6.08 4.56 -11.86
C VAL A 58 -6.00 5.33 -10.54
N LYS A 59 -6.39 6.61 -10.52
CA LYS A 59 -6.53 7.38 -9.26
C LYS A 59 -7.35 6.64 -8.21
N LYS A 60 -8.56 6.20 -8.57
CA LYS A 60 -9.45 5.48 -7.64
C LYS A 60 -8.81 4.21 -7.11
N LEU A 61 -8.17 3.42 -7.97
CA LEU A 61 -7.49 2.18 -7.59
C LEU A 61 -6.31 2.44 -6.64
N LEU A 62 -5.49 3.46 -6.92
CA LEU A 62 -4.38 3.86 -6.05
C LEU A 62 -4.87 4.36 -4.69
N LEU A 63 -5.94 5.17 -4.67
CA LEU A 63 -6.55 5.65 -3.43
C LEU A 63 -7.10 4.50 -2.59
N ILE A 64 -7.80 3.54 -3.20
CA ILE A 64 -8.30 2.35 -2.50
C ILE A 64 -7.14 1.55 -1.91
N HIS A 65 -6.09 1.30 -2.69
CA HIS A 65 -4.92 0.55 -2.23
C HIS A 65 -4.29 1.18 -0.99
N ASN A 66 -3.95 2.48 -1.08
CA ASN A 66 -3.27 3.17 0.00
C ASN A 66 -4.18 3.33 1.23
N SER A 67 -5.49 3.50 1.04
CA SER A 67 -6.45 3.57 2.15
C SER A 67 -6.60 2.23 2.87
N VAL A 68 -6.60 1.11 2.13
CA VAL A 68 -6.60 -0.24 2.72
C VAL A 68 -5.32 -0.49 3.49
N ASN A 69 -4.16 -0.12 2.94
CA ASN A 69 -2.88 -0.26 3.64
C ASN A 69 -2.82 0.59 4.92
N LEU A 70 -3.32 1.83 4.89
CA LEU A 70 -3.45 2.67 6.09
C LEU A 70 -4.33 2.02 7.15
N LEU A 71 -5.49 1.50 6.76
CA LEU A 71 -6.39 0.81 7.68
C LEU A 71 -5.69 -0.41 8.32
N LEU A 72 -5.00 -1.23 7.51
CA LEU A 72 -4.26 -2.38 8.01
C LEU A 72 -3.13 -1.96 8.97
N LEU A 73 -2.39 -0.89 8.66
CA LEU A 73 -1.37 -0.33 9.56
C LEU A 73 -1.97 0.08 10.90
N PHE A 74 -3.08 0.82 10.91
CA PHE A 74 -3.75 1.22 12.15
C PHE A 74 -4.23 0.03 12.98
N VAL A 75 -4.77 -1.01 12.33
CA VAL A 75 -5.20 -2.24 13.02
C VAL A 75 -4.00 -2.96 13.62
N VAL A 76 -2.88 -3.08 12.89
CA VAL A 76 -1.66 -3.71 13.40
C VAL A 76 -1.09 -2.94 14.59
N ASP A 77 -0.97 -1.61 14.48
CA ASP A 77 -0.47 -0.76 15.56
C ASP A 77 -1.37 -0.85 16.80
N TYR A 78 -2.70 -0.76 16.63
CA TYR A 78 -3.64 -0.89 17.74
C TYR A 78 -3.52 -2.23 18.45
N LEU A 79 -3.43 -3.33 17.70
CA LEU A 79 -3.28 -4.66 18.28
C LEU A 79 -1.92 -4.85 18.96
N TYR A 80 -0.87 -4.21 18.43
CA TYR A 80 0.45 -4.17 19.03
C TYR A 80 0.45 -3.51 20.42
N PHE A 81 -0.12 -2.31 20.51
CA PHE A 81 -0.11 -1.53 21.76
C PHE A 81 -1.20 -1.92 22.75
N SER A 82 -2.26 -2.61 22.32
CA SER A 82 -3.31 -3.06 23.23
C SER A 82 -2.92 -4.28 24.07
N GLU A 83 -1.85 -4.99 23.71
CA GLU A 83 -1.39 -6.23 24.37
C GLU A 83 -2.41 -7.39 24.37
N ILE A 84 -3.60 -7.21 23.79
CA ILE A 84 -4.74 -8.17 23.85
C ILE A 84 -4.46 -9.49 23.10
N TRP A 85 -3.48 -9.53 22.18
CA TRP A 85 -3.34 -10.62 21.20
C TRP A 85 -1.95 -11.28 21.11
N PHE A 86 -1.00 -10.93 21.99
CA PHE A 86 0.41 -11.30 21.81
C PHE A 86 0.80 -12.74 22.17
N SER A 87 -0.07 -13.56 22.76
CA SER A 87 0.33 -14.90 23.25
C SER A 87 0.28 -16.02 22.19
N ASP A 88 -0.83 -16.17 21.43
CA ASP A 88 -1.02 -17.38 20.58
C ASP A 88 -1.47 -17.11 19.13
N TYR A 89 -2.01 -15.93 18.83
CA TYR A 89 -2.57 -15.61 17.51
C TYR A 89 -1.73 -14.60 16.70
N SER A 90 -0.62 -14.12 17.28
CA SER A 90 0.24 -13.09 16.67
C SER A 90 0.79 -13.49 15.29
N PHE A 91 1.17 -14.76 15.13
CA PHE A 91 1.65 -15.28 13.84
C PHE A 91 0.53 -15.34 12.79
N THR A 92 -0.62 -15.95 13.12
CA THR A 92 -1.76 -16.06 12.21
C THR A 92 -2.29 -14.70 11.80
N PHE A 93 -2.34 -13.74 12.73
CA PHE A 93 -2.76 -12.39 12.46
C PHE A 93 -1.78 -11.66 11.53
N THR A 94 -0.49 -11.66 11.86
CA THR A 94 0.56 -11.04 11.02
C THR A 94 0.56 -11.65 9.62
N PHE A 95 0.46 -12.98 9.53
CA PHE A 95 0.38 -13.68 8.25
C PHE A 95 -0.87 -13.28 7.46
N SER A 96 -2.02 -13.17 8.11
CA SER A 96 -3.27 -12.75 7.47
C SER A 96 -3.18 -11.33 6.94
N VAL A 97 -2.61 -10.39 7.71
CA VAL A 97 -2.41 -9.00 7.25
C VAL A 97 -1.45 -8.94 6.06
N LEU A 98 -0.34 -9.66 6.11
CA LEU A 98 0.62 -9.74 5.01
C LEU A 98 -0.02 -10.36 3.75
N LEU A 99 -0.81 -11.41 3.92
CA LEU A 99 -1.52 -12.07 2.82
C LEU A 99 -2.57 -11.13 2.19
N ILE A 100 -3.37 -10.44 3.00
CA ILE A 100 -4.34 -9.45 2.52
C ILE A 100 -3.61 -8.34 1.76
N SER A 101 -2.56 -7.76 2.33
CA SER A 101 -1.78 -6.71 1.66
C SER A 101 -1.22 -7.19 0.31
N TYR A 102 -0.66 -8.41 0.27
CA TYR A 102 -0.13 -9.00 -0.96
C TYR A 102 -1.21 -9.23 -2.03
N LEU A 103 -2.35 -9.82 -1.65
CA LEU A 103 -3.47 -10.07 -2.58
C LEU A 103 -4.08 -8.76 -3.08
N THR A 104 -4.27 -7.77 -2.21
CA THR A 104 -4.74 -6.43 -2.59
C THR A 104 -3.77 -5.78 -3.57
N ARG A 105 -2.46 -5.87 -3.34
CA ARG A 105 -1.45 -5.37 -4.29
C ARG A 105 -1.59 -6.04 -5.65
N LEU A 106 -1.65 -7.37 -5.69
CA LEU A 106 -1.79 -8.12 -6.95
C LEU A 106 -3.05 -7.73 -7.73
N LEU A 107 -4.20 -7.62 -7.03
CA LEU A 107 -5.47 -7.25 -7.65
C LEU A 107 -5.43 -5.85 -8.24
N ILE A 108 -4.89 -4.88 -7.49
CA ILE A 108 -4.77 -3.50 -7.96
C ILE A 108 -3.80 -3.41 -9.14
N ASP A 109 -2.65 -4.08 -9.07
CA ASP A 109 -1.66 -4.11 -10.15
C ASP A 109 -2.21 -4.74 -11.42
N TRP A 110 -2.98 -5.82 -11.28
CA TRP A 110 -3.68 -6.45 -12.40
C TRP A 110 -4.69 -5.49 -13.02
N ARG A 111 -5.53 -4.84 -12.21
CA ARG A 111 -6.55 -3.90 -12.71
C ARG A 111 -5.95 -2.65 -13.35
N ILE A 112 -4.85 -2.12 -12.81
CA ILE A 112 -4.12 -1.00 -13.44
C ILE A 112 -3.61 -1.41 -14.81
N LYS A 113 -3.02 -2.61 -14.96
CA LYS A 113 -2.58 -3.11 -16.27
C LYS A 113 -3.74 -3.21 -17.26
N GLU A 114 -4.91 -3.70 -16.83
CA GLU A 114 -6.09 -3.76 -17.69
C GLU A 114 -6.53 -2.37 -18.14
N VAL A 115 -6.66 -1.41 -17.21
CA VAL A 115 -7.04 -0.04 -17.55
C VAL A 115 -6.07 0.60 -18.54
N ILE A 116 -4.76 0.39 -18.37
CA ILE A 116 -3.75 0.89 -19.31
C ILE A 116 -3.90 0.24 -20.68
N LYS A 117 -4.13 -1.08 -20.75
CA LYS A 117 -4.36 -1.78 -22.03
C LYS A 117 -5.62 -1.28 -22.73
N GLU A 118 -6.70 -1.04 -21.99
CA GLU A 118 -7.96 -0.49 -22.53
C GLU A 118 -7.79 0.92 -23.13
N GLN A 119 -6.81 1.70 -22.68
CA GLN A 119 -6.50 3.00 -23.27
C GLN A 119 -5.68 2.91 -24.57
N MET A 120 -5.10 1.75 -24.86
CA MET A 120 -4.23 1.53 -26.02
C MET A 120 -4.95 0.91 -27.23
N GLY A 121 -6.19 0.43 -27.04
CA GLY A 121 -7.06 -0.06 -28.11
C GLY A 121 -8.07 0.99 -28.52
#